data_AF-A0ABC9PDJ5-F1
#
_entry.id   AF-A0ABC9PDJ5-F1
#
_cell.length_a   1.000
_cell.length_b   1.000
_cell.length_c   1.000
_cell.angle_alpha   90.00
_cell.angle_beta   90.00
_cell.angle_gamma   90.00
#
_symmetry.space_group_name_H-M   'P 1'
#
loop_
_entity.id
_entity.type
_entity.pdbx_description
1 polymer ?
#
loop_
_entity_poly.entity_id
_entity_poly.type
_entity_poly.pdbx_seq_one_letter_code
_entity_poly.pdbx_strand_id
1 'polypeptide(L)'
;MVFLLILGGLFLLFLTIKTVGRDYANPAFIYLAIWMIASIFTAFYSSKWGEGLSLITVTVIFVGNAIFLMGVLLSSNLFAERKLDAKPSQIKVSNFFIILVLLFLAYAVRFIYSDLLYLAAQSKQVPGGLFKTIELARHMTTNYDFSLSRLSLNLLRVNFSLGIVFFYFFCESLFSGKDGIFYKGKLLLVSLISLGISLLSTGRTELLGLVAGYAIVYMLFFSKYYSWRDSRYGVKLFRSLLIIGFVFLVLFMAVGTFVLNRVDSRAEFGILDNLVKYMGSPIQALDYYLKNPTLYSDNQVFGENTLIAIYGTLKSLGLSSHELTPFLPVVHFNDDKTNVYTIYYYFIKDFGYFSVLIFQLLYGFFYGSFYYSIKKRYFTPLKVIVFALFAYPLVISFFQETLLSLLTTHINRIIYAFVIYMAADLLSRVRFTTRGRKVSV
;
A
#
# COMPACT_ATOMS: atom_id res chain seq x y z
N MET A 1 5.65 29.22 0.72
CA MET A 1 4.38 28.45 0.72
C MET A 1 4.55 27.01 1.20
N VAL A 2 5.53 26.24 0.74
CA VAL A 2 5.76 24.85 1.24
C VAL A 2 5.91 24.75 2.77
N PHE A 3 6.56 25.74 3.41
CA PHE A 3 6.63 25.81 4.86
C PHE A 3 5.27 25.98 5.56
N LEU A 4 4.30 26.67 4.94
CA LEU A 4 2.94 26.75 5.49
C LEU A 4 2.25 25.39 5.45
N LEU A 5 2.48 24.61 4.39
CA LEU A 5 1.97 23.25 4.29
C LEU A 5 2.57 22.35 5.40
N ILE A 6 3.88 22.47 5.66
CA ILE A 6 4.54 21.77 6.77
C ILE A 6 3.96 22.21 8.12
N LEU A 7 3.82 23.52 8.37
CA LEU A 7 3.23 24.01 9.63
C LEU A 7 1.79 23.51 9.81
N GLY A 8 0.98 23.55 8.75
CA GLY A 8 -0.39 23.01 8.75
C GLY A 8 -0.43 21.51 9.02
N GLY A 9 0.47 20.73 8.40
CA GLY A 9 0.60 19.31 8.68
C GLY A 9 1.02 19.02 10.13
N LEU A 10 1.93 19.81 10.71
CA LEU A 10 2.38 19.66 12.09
C LEU A 10 1.24 19.93 13.06
N PHE A 11 0.46 20.98 12.76
CA PHE A 11 -0.73 21.33 13.50
C PHE A 11 -1.78 20.20 13.47
N LEU A 12 -2.10 19.64 12.30
CA LEU A 12 -3.05 18.53 12.18
C LEU A 12 -2.56 17.26 12.88
N LEU A 13 -1.26 16.95 12.80
CA LEU A 13 -0.66 15.83 13.53
C LEU A 13 -0.74 16.02 15.04
N PHE A 14 -0.42 17.22 15.54
CA PHE A 14 -0.55 17.55 16.96
C PHE A 14 -2.00 17.39 17.44
N LEU A 15 -2.96 17.94 16.70
CA LEU A 15 -4.39 17.80 16.96
C LEU A 15 -4.80 16.32 17.00
N THR A 16 -4.33 15.53 16.04
CA THR A 16 -4.61 14.09 15.96
C THR A 16 -4.07 13.36 17.17
N ILE A 17 -2.80 13.56 17.52
CA ILE A 17 -2.17 12.90 18.69
C ILE A 17 -2.93 13.21 19.98
N LYS A 18 -3.40 14.46 20.14
CA LYS A 18 -4.20 14.90 21.28
C LYS A 18 -5.59 14.26 21.29
N THR A 19 -6.30 14.27 20.17
CA THR A 19 -7.68 13.76 20.06
C THR A 19 -7.76 12.23 20.14
N VAL A 20 -6.80 11.50 19.58
CA VAL A 20 -6.80 10.02 19.57
C VAL A 20 -6.00 9.40 20.72
N GLY A 21 -5.38 10.21 21.58
CA GLY A 21 -4.69 9.76 22.79
C GLY A 21 -3.39 8.98 22.55
N ARG A 22 -2.54 9.44 21.61
CA ARG A 22 -1.30 8.75 21.18
C ARG A 22 -1.52 7.35 20.59
N ASP A 23 -2.71 7.09 20.06
CA ASP A 23 -3.00 5.89 19.29
C ASP A 23 -2.44 6.01 17.86
N TYR A 24 -1.17 5.68 17.69
CA TYR A 24 -0.48 5.77 16.40
C TYR A 24 -0.95 4.72 15.37
N ALA A 25 -1.78 3.75 15.77
CA ALA A 25 -2.45 2.84 14.83
C ALA A 25 -3.70 3.45 14.18
N ASN A 26 -4.15 4.61 14.67
CA ASN A 26 -5.28 5.31 14.10
C ASN A 26 -4.99 5.77 12.65
N PRO A 27 -5.90 5.53 11.69
CA PRO A 27 -5.67 5.86 10.28
C PRO A 27 -5.43 7.36 10.03
N ALA A 28 -6.01 8.26 10.83
CA ALA A 28 -5.74 9.70 10.71
C ALA A 28 -4.28 10.03 10.99
N PHE A 29 -3.66 9.41 12.01
CA PHE A 29 -2.26 9.63 12.30
C PHE A 29 -1.38 9.17 11.14
N ILE A 30 -1.63 7.96 10.62
CA ILE A 30 -0.84 7.36 9.52
C ILE A 30 -0.93 8.22 8.26
N TYR A 31 -2.14 8.61 7.89
CA TYR A 31 -2.41 9.48 6.74
C TYR A 31 -1.70 10.83 6.88
N LEU A 32 -1.89 11.53 8.00
CA LEU A 32 -1.28 12.85 8.19
C LEU A 32 0.25 12.77 8.31
N ALA A 33 0.79 11.68 8.87
CA ALA A 33 2.23 11.47 8.97
C ALA A 33 2.87 11.31 7.59
N ILE A 34 2.23 10.57 6.67
CA ILE A 34 2.80 10.42 5.33
C ILE A 34 2.71 11.71 4.51
N TRP A 35 1.63 12.47 4.66
CA TRP A 35 1.48 13.80 4.05
C TRP A 35 2.49 14.82 4.59
N MET A 36 2.79 14.77 5.89
CA MET A 36 3.88 15.54 6.49
C MET A 36 5.22 15.20 5.84
N ILE A 37 5.55 13.91 5.75
CA ILE A 37 6.79 13.44 5.14
C ILE A 37 6.87 13.92 3.69
N ALA A 38 5.82 13.74 2.89
CA ALA A 38 5.77 14.21 1.50
C ALA A 38 6.02 15.73 1.41
N SER A 39 5.41 16.52 2.29
CA SER A 39 5.59 17.98 2.34
C SER A 39 7.03 18.39 2.66
N ILE A 40 7.71 17.67 3.55
CA ILE A 40 9.15 17.88 3.85
C ILE A 40 9.99 17.56 2.60
N PHE A 41 9.71 16.45 1.92
CA PHE A 41 10.43 16.10 0.68
C PHE A 41 10.19 17.10 -0.46
N THR A 42 8.98 17.64 -0.60
CA THR A 42 8.71 18.74 -1.55
C THR A 42 9.54 19.98 -1.21
N ALA A 43 9.75 20.29 0.07
CA ALA A 43 10.55 21.45 0.45
C ALA A 43 12.02 21.33 0.00
N PHE A 44 12.61 20.14 0.08
CA PHE A 44 14.01 19.93 -0.35
C PHE A 44 14.26 20.28 -1.82
N TYR A 45 13.29 20.06 -2.72
CA TYR A 45 13.46 20.28 -4.16
C TYR A 45 12.71 21.49 -4.70
N SER A 46 12.01 22.23 -3.83
CA SER A 46 11.22 23.39 -4.23
C SER A 46 12.05 24.47 -4.94
N SER A 47 13.32 24.66 -4.57
CA SER A 47 14.24 25.57 -5.26
C SER A 47 14.67 25.03 -6.63
N LYS A 48 14.95 23.73 -6.73
CA LYS A 48 15.38 23.05 -7.96
C LYS A 48 14.31 23.04 -9.04
N TRP A 49 13.06 22.81 -8.65
CA TRP A 49 11.93 22.80 -9.59
C TRP A 49 11.51 24.20 -10.06
N GLY A 50 12.18 25.26 -9.59
CA GLY A 50 12.06 26.62 -10.13
C GLY A 50 10.75 27.35 -9.82
N GLU A 51 9.76 26.66 -9.26
CA GLU A 51 8.45 27.22 -8.96
C GLU A 51 8.01 26.95 -7.52
N GLY A 52 7.71 28.01 -6.80
CA GLY A 52 7.04 27.93 -5.50
C GLY A 52 5.59 27.43 -5.63
N LEU A 53 5.16 26.66 -4.63
CA LEU A 53 3.77 26.23 -4.51
C LEU A 53 2.81 27.42 -4.41
N SER A 54 1.68 27.35 -5.09
CA SER A 54 0.58 28.31 -4.98
C SER A 54 -0.19 28.16 -3.66
N LEU A 55 -0.86 29.23 -3.25
CA LEU A 55 -1.72 29.22 -2.06
C LEU A 55 -2.93 28.27 -2.22
N ILE A 56 -3.43 28.10 -3.45
CA ILE A 56 -4.55 27.20 -3.76
C ILE A 56 -4.14 25.76 -3.42
N THR A 57 -2.96 25.32 -3.85
CA THR A 57 -2.44 23.98 -3.55
C THR A 57 -2.31 23.73 -2.05
N VAL A 58 -1.72 24.69 -1.32
CA VAL A 58 -1.60 24.59 0.14
C VAL A 58 -2.98 24.48 0.79
N THR A 59 -3.94 25.28 0.33
CA THR A 59 -5.32 25.28 0.85
C THR A 59 -6.03 23.96 0.57
N VAL A 60 -5.98 23.45 -0.66
CA VAL A 60 -6.58 22.17 -1.06
C VAL A 60 -6.05 21.03 -0.20
N ILE A 61 -4.73 20.93 -0.05
CA ILE A 61 -4.12 19.84 0.73
C ILE A 61 -4.47 19.98 2.22
N PHE A 62 -4.35 21.19 2.79
CA PHE A 62 -4.64 21.42 4.20
C PHE A 62 -6.10 21.12 4.54
N VAL A 63 -7.05 21.67 3.76
CA VAL A 63 -8.48 21.46 3.96
C VAL A 63 -8.83 20.00 3.73
N GLY A 64 -8.36 19.38 2.65
CA GLY A 64 -8.61 17.96 2.39
C GLY A 64 -8.11 17.05 3.52
N ASN A 65 -6.91 17.30 4.04
CA ASN A 65 -6.33 16.54 5.15
C ASN A 65 -7.11 16.74 6.46
N ALA A 66 -7.60 17.96 6.72
CA ALA A 66 -8.44 18.26 7.87
C ALA A 66 -9.81 17.54 7.77
N ILE A 67 -10.39 17.49 6.58
CA ILE A 67 -11.66 16.80 6.33
C ILE A 67 -11.51 15.28 6.45
N PHE A 68 -10.38 14.71 6.01
CA PHE A 68 -10.06 13.30 6.26
C PHE A 68 -10.03 12.99 7.76
N LEU A 69 -9.32 13.82 8.54
CA LEU A 69 -9.29 13.70 10.00
C LEU A 69 -10.71 13.78 10.59
N MET A 70 -11.52 14.75 10.14
CA MET A 70 -12.91 14.88 10.56
C MET A 70 -13.71 13.59 10.30
N GLY A 71 -13.59 13.00 9.11
CA GLY A 71 -14.25 11.71 8.79
C GLY A 71 -13.83 10.58 9.73
N VAL A 72 -12.54 10.48 10.04
CA VAL A 72 -12.05 9.49 11.02
C VAL A 72 -12.62 9.75 12.41
N LEU A 73 -12.66 11.00 12.88
CA LEU A 73 -13.19 11.33 14.21
C LEU A 73 -14.70 11.07 14.30
N LEU A 74 -15.47 11.42 13.27
CA LEU A 74 -16.92 11.14 13.20
C LEU A 74 -17.22 9.65 13.30
N SER A 75 -16.41 8.81 12.64
CA SER A 75 -16.59 7.36 12.69
C SER A 75 -16.35 6.75 14.08
N SER A 76 -15.65 7.44 14.97
CA SER A 76 -15.32 6.93 16.30
C SER A 76 -16.56 6.72 17.17
N ASN A 77 -17.63 7.47 16.90
CA ASN A 77 -18.89 7.43 17.64
C ASN A 77 -19.85 6.33 17.15
N LEU A 78 -19.57 5.68 16.01
CA LEU A 78 -20.42 4.61 15.46
C LEU A 78 -20.43 3.34 16.30
N PHE A 79 -19.40 3.15 17.13
CA PHE A 79 -19.17 1.91 17.85
C PHE A 79 -19.07 2.20 19.34
N ALA A 80 -20.03 1.69 20.10
CA ALA A 80 -19.91 1.57 21.55
C ALA A 80 -18.77 0.63 21.92
N GLU A 81 -18.03 0.97 22.97
CA GLU A 81 -16.99 0.10 23.52
C GLU A 81 -17.63 -1.17 24.09
N ARG A 82 -17.23 -2.34 23.56
CA ARG A 82 -17.56 -3.63 24.17
C ARG A 82 -16.32 -4.21 24.81
N LYS A 83 -16.46 -4.77 26.03
CA LYS A 83 -15.41 -5.55 26.67
C LYS A 83 -15.08 -6.76 25.80
N LEU A 84 -13.83 -6.80 25.33
CA LEU A 84 -13.27 -7.86 24.50
C LEU A 84 -12.95 -9.09 25.37
N ASP A 85 -13.94 -9.92 25.68
CA ASP A 85 -13.70 -11.15 26.48
C ASP A 85 -13.49 -12.40 25.62
N ALA A 86 -13.77 -12.33 24.31
CA ALA A 86 -13.50 -13.45 23.40
C ALA A 86 -12.02 -13.46 22.98
N LYS A 87 -11.22 -14.38 23.54
CA LYS A 87 -9.95 -14.77 22.93
C LYS A 87 -10.27 -15.38 21.55
N PRO A 88 -9.82 -14.79 20.43
CA PRO A 88 -10.01 -15.43 19.13
C PRO A 88 -9.39 -16.83 19.19
N SER A 89 -10.12 -17.82 18.67
CA SER A 89 -9.59 -19.17 18.50
C SER A 89 -8.36 -19.09 17.61
N GLN A 90 -7.20 -19.38 18.17
CA GLN A 90 -5.93 -19.30 17.45
C GLN A 90 -5.86 -20.45 16.45
N ILE A 91 -5.69 -20.11 15.17
CA ILE A 91 -5.51 -21.11 14.11
C ILE A 91 -4.04 -21.47 14.04
N LYS A 92 -3.74 -22.76 14.18
CA LYS A 92 -2.38 -23.28 13.97
C LYS A 92 -2.25 -23.81 12.55
N VAL A 93 -1.54 -23.07 11.71
CA VAL A 93 -1.32 -23.44 10.31
C VAL A 93 -0.54 -24.75 10.24
N SER A 94 -1.09 -25.74 9.55
CA SER A 94 -0.46 -27.06 9.42
C SER A 94 0.76 -27.01 8.50
N ASN A 95 1.78 -27.82 8.78
CA ASN A 95 2.97 -27.91 7.91
C ASN A 95 2.59 -28.34 6.47
N PHE A 96 1.55 -29.16 6.32
CA PHE A 96 1.04 -29.57 5.01
C PHE A 96 0.56 -28.36 4.19
N PHE A 97 -0.23 -27.45 4.80
CA PHE A 97 -0.67 -26.24 4.11
C PHE A 97 0.51 -25.33 3.75
N ILE A 98 1.50 -25.20 4.64
CA ILE A 98 2.74 -24.44 4.34
C ILE A 98 3.45 -25.02 3.11
N ILE A 99 3.57 -26.35 3.01
CA ILE A 99 4.20 -27.00 1.86
C ILE A 99 3.41 -26.71 0.57
N LEU A 100 2.08 -26.83 0.59
CA LEU A 100 1.23 -26.49 -0.56
C LEU A 100 1.42 -25.04 -1.01
N VAL A 101 1.49 -24.11 -0.06
CA VAL A 101 1.75 -22.70 -0.34
C VAL A 101 3.13 -22.50 -0.96
N LEU A 102 4.18 -23.15 -0.45
CA LEU A 102 5.52 -23.06 -1.02
C LEU A 102 5.59 -23.61 -2.46
N LEU A 103 4.90 -24.72 -2.74
CA LEU A 103 4.79 -25.27 -4.10
C LEU A 103 4.05 -24.29 -5.03
N PHE A 104 2.96 -23.69 -4.56
CA PHE A 104 2.26 -22.64 -5.31
C PHE A 104 3.16 -21.43 -5.59
N LEU A 105 3.91 -20.94 -4.60
CA LEU A 105 4.82 -19.81 -4.78
C LEU A 105 5.94 -20.13 -5.77
N ALA A 106 6.48 -21.36 -5.76
CA ALA A 106 7.46 -21.81 -6.75
C ALA A 106 6.88 -21.83 -8.18
N TYR A 107 5.65 -22.32 -8.33
CA TYR A 107 4.92 -22.25 -9.60
C TYR A 107 4.71 -20.79 -10.05
N ALA A 108 4.26 -19.92 -9.15
CA ALA A 108 4.02 -18.52 -9.44
C ALA A 108 5.30 -17.81 -9.90
N VAL A 109 6.42 -18.01 -9.21
CA VAL A 109 7.73 -17.46 -9.60
C VAL A 109 8.11 -17.91 -11.00
N ARG A 110 8.04 -19.22 -11.28
CA ARG A 110 8.39 -19.77 -12.60
C ARG A 110 7.58 -19.11 -13.70
N PHE A 111 6.26 -19.02 -13.51
CA PHE A 111 5.36 -18.46 -14.52
C PHE A 111 5.60 -16.97 -14.73
N ILE A 112 5.61 -16.17 -13.66
CA ILE A 112 5.83 -14.73 -13.75
C ILE A 112 7.21 -14.43 -14.38
N TYR A 113 8.24 -15.17 -13.99
CA TYR A 113 9.58 -14.98 -14.57
C TYR A 113 9.64 -15.31 -16.06
N SER A 114 8.91 -16.34 -16.52
CA SER A 114 8.82 -16.64 -17.95
C SER A 114 8.15 -15.53 -18.75
N ASP A 115 7.12 -14.89 -18.17
CA ASP A 115 6.43 -13.74 -18.75
C ASP A 115 7.36 -12.51 -18.80
N LEU A 116 8.16 -12.29 -17.75
CA LEU A 116 9.19 -11.24 -17.73
C LEU A 116 10.27 -11.45 -18.79
N LEU A 117 10.73 -12.68 -19.00
CA LEU A 117 11.70 -12.99 -20.05
C LEU A 117 11.13 -12.70 -21.44
N TYR A 118 9.86 -13.06 -21.68
CA TYR A 118 9.17 -12.73 -22.92
C TYR A 118 9.14 -11.21 -23.15
N LEU A 119 8.74 -10.44 -22.14
CA LEU A 119 8.71 -8.98 -22.21
C LEU A 119 10.11 -8.37 -22.41
N ALA A 120 11.11 -8.87 -21.69
CA ALA A 120 12.49 -8.40 -21.83
C ALA A 120 13.04 -8.68 -23.23
N ALA A 121 12.73 -9.83 -23.84
CA ALA A 121 13.14 -10.14 -25.20
C ALA A 121 12.56 -9.17 -26.24
N GLN A 122 11.39 -8.57 -25.99
CA GLN A 122 10.81 -7.54 -26.87
C GLN A 122 11.64 -6.25 -26.91
N SER A 123 12.49 -6.00 -25.91
CA SER A 123 13.38 -4.84 -25.90
C SER A 123 14.53 -4.94 -26.91
N LYS A 124 14.72 -6.11 -27.55
CA LYS A 124 15.84 -6.44 -28.45
C LYS A 124 17.23 -6.33 -27.80
N GLN A 125 17.30 -6.10 -26.49
CA GLN A 125 18.52 -6.19 -25.70
C GLN A 125 18.66 -7.63 -25.17
N VAL A 126 19.90 -8.11 -25.03
CA VAL A 126 20.17 -9.45 -24.49
C VAL A 126 19.66 -9.50 -23.04
N PRO A 127 18.70 -10.40 -22.71
CA PRO A 127 18.26 -10.57 -21.34
C PRO A 127 19.47 -11.00 -20.48
N GLY A 128 19.79 -10.18 -19.47
CA GLY A 128 20.84 -10.50 -18.49
C GLY A 128 20.31 -11.33 -17.32
N GLY A 129 20.98 -11.24 -16.17
CA GLY A 129 20.47 -11.80 -14.91
C GLY A 129 19.12 -11.19 -14.48
N LEU A 130 18.52 -11.75 -13.41
CA LEU A 130 17.16 -11.42 -12.93
C LEU A 130 16.83 -9.91 -12.96
N PHE A 131 17.70 -9.06 -12.42
CA PHE A 131 17.44 -7.63 -12.32
C PHE A 131 17.42 -6.92 -13.68
N LYS A 132 18.33 -7.30 -14.60
CA LYS A 132 18.31 -6.73 -15.96
C LYS A 132 17.04 -7.14 -16.70
N THR A 133 16.58 -8.38 -16.53
CA THR A 133 15.30 -8.84 -17.09
C THR A 133 14.13 -8.01 -16.57
N ILE A 134 14.08 -7.72 -15.26
CA ILE A 134 13.04 -6.87 -14.66
C ILE A 134 13.11 -5.44 -15.20
N GLU A 135 14.30 -4.85 -15.32
CA GLU A 135 14.52 -3.52 -15.89
C GLU A 135 14.01 -3.41 -17.33
N LEU A 136 14.37 -4.38 -18.19
CA LEU A 136 13.94 -4.41 -19.59
C LEU A 136 12.44 -4.63 -19.74
N ALA A 137 11.87 -5.58 -18.98
CA ALA A 137 10.43 -5.80 -18.97
C ALA A 137 9.67 -4.54 -18.51
N ARG A 138 10.20 -3.82 -17.51
CA ARG A 138 9.64 -2.54 -17.08
C ARG A 138 9.68 -1.49 -18.20
N HIS A 139 10.79 -1.41 -18.93
CA HIS A 139 10.92 -0.46 -20.05
C HIS A 139 9.83 -0.71 -21.11
N MET A 140 9.57 -1.97 -21.46
CA MET A 140 8.53 -2.33 -22.43
C MET A 140 7.13 -2.01 -21.93
N THR A 141 6.85 -2.30 -20.66
CA THR A 141 5.52 -2.04 -20.06
C THR A 141 5.22 -0.57 -19.81
N THR A 142 6.24 0.29 -19.75
CA THR A 142 6.07 1.72 -19.50
C THR A 142 6.13 2.58 -20.76
N ASN A 143 6.76 2.12 -21.84
CA ASN A 143 6.95 2.93 -23.06
C ASN A 143 6.34 2.33 -24.33
N TYR A 144 5.89 1.06 -24.33
CA TYR A 144 5.52 0.35 -25.57
C TYR A 144 4.22 -0.47 -25.47
N ASP A 145 3.30 -0.13 -24.57
CA ASP A 145 1.99 -0.79 -24.38
C ASP A 145 2.01 -2.32 -24.19
N PHE A 146 3.16 -2.86 -23.79
CA PHE A 146 3.23 -4.24 -23.33
C PHE A 146 2.68 -4.35 -21.90
N SER A 147 2.12 -5.50 -21.57
CA SER A 147 1.65 -5.78 -20.20
C SER A 147 1.95 -7.21 -19.81
N LEU A 148 2.07 -7.46 -18.51
CA LEU A 148 2.11 -8.83 -18.00
C LEU A 148 0.80 -9.55 -18.34
N SER A 149 0.90 -10.84 -18.60
CA SER A 149 -0.26 -11.69 -18.86
C SER A 149 -1.26 -11.63 -17.71
N ARG A 150 -2.55 -11.83 -18.03
CA ARG A 150 -3.63 -11.86 -17.02
C ARG A 150 -3.37 -12.90 -15.92
N LEU A 151 -2.72 -14.01 -16.25
CA LEU A 151 -2.37 -15.04 -15.27
C LEU A 151 -1.28 -14.52 -14.32
N SER A 152 -0.19 -13.95 -14.82
CA SER A 152 0.86 -13.36 -13.98
C SER A 152 0.31 -12.27 -13.05
N LEU A 153 -0.56 -11.41 -13.54
CA LEU A 153 -1.21 -10.37 -12.72
C LEU A 153 -2.05 -10.97 -11.60
N ASN A 154 -2.81 -12.05 -11.85
CA ASN A 154 -3.58 -12.72 -10.81
C ASN A 154 -2.70 -13.51 -9.84
N LEU A 155 -1.62 -14.14 -10.30
CA LEU A 155 -0.63 -14.78 -9.43
C LEU A 155 0.01 -13.78 -8.47
N LEU A 156 0.34 -12.58 -8.94
CA LEU A 156 0.83 -11.48 -8.10
C LEU A 156 -0.21 -11.04 -7.06
N ARG A 157 -1.49 -10.95 -7.43
CA ARG A 157 -2.58 -10.62 -6.48
C ARG A 157 -2.79 -11.71 -5.42
N VAL A 158 -2.70 -12.98 -5.79
CA VAL A 158 -2.75 -14.11 -4.85
C VAL A 158 -1.53 -14.07 -3.93
N ASN A 159 -0.33 -13.84 -4.48
CA ASN A 159 0.90 -13.66 -3.69
C ASN A 159 0.78 -12.53 -2.67
N PHE A 160 0.23 -11.38 -3.07
CA PHE A 160 -0.02 -10.25 -2.17
C PHE A 160 -0.91 -10.68 -0.98
N SER A 161 -1.99 -11.39 -1.29
CA SER A 161 -2.95 -11.87 -0.29
C SER A 161 -2.34 -12.93 0.64
N LEU A 162 -1.56 -13.86 0.09
CA LEU A 162 -0.80 -14.86 0.84
C LEU A 162 0.16 -14.21 1.83
N GLY A 163 0.94 -13.22 1.37
CA GLY A 163 1.87 -12.49 2.22
C GLY A 163 1.18 -11.89 3.43
N ILE A 164 0.08 -11.16 3.23
CA ILE A 164 -0.68 -10.52 4.33
C ILE A 164 -1.27 -11.55 5.29
N VAL A 165 -1.85 -12.64 4.80
CA VAL A 165 -2.46 -13.68 5.64
C VAL A 165 -1.40 -14.43 6.47
N PHE A 166 -0.26 -14.80 5.86
CA PHE A 166 0.83 -15.45 6.60
C PHE A 166 1.49 -14.50 7.61
N PHE A 167 1.59 -13.21 7.29
CA PHE A 167 2.11 -12.22 8.21
C PHE A 167 1.13 -11.96 9.38
N TYR A 168 -0.18 -12.06 9.14
CA TYR A 168 -1.19 -12.11 10.20
C TYR A 168 -0.95 -13.28 11.15
N PHE A 169 -0.80 -14.51 10.64
CA PHE A 169 -0.53 -15.68 11.49
C PHE A 169 0.80 -15.55 12.24
N PHE A 170 1.83 -14.99 11.60
CA PHE A 170 3.10 -14.67 12.25
C PHE A 170 2.89 -13.72 13.44
N CYS A 171 2.16 -12.61 13.26
CA CYS A 171 1.88 -11.67 14.34
C CYS A 171 1.02 -12.30 15.45
N GLU A 172 0.00 -13.09 15.09
CA GLU A 172 -0.81 -13.82 16.07
C GLU A 172 0.05 -14.75 16.94
N SER A 173 0.98 -15.48 16.31
CA SER A 173 1.93 -16.35 17.01
C SER A 173 2.96 -15.56 17.84
N LEU A 174 3.47 -14.45 17.32
CA LEU A 174 4.44 -13.57 17.99
C LEU A 174 3.87 -12.98 19.28
N PHE A 175 2.69 -12.36 19.21
CA PHE A 175 2.09 -11.64 20.33
C PHE A 175 1.32 -12.55 21.30
N SER A 176 0.87 -13.74 20.87
CA SER A 176 0.29 -14.72 21.81
C SER A 176 1.34 -15.36 22.72
N GLY A 177 2.61 -15.42 22.29
CA GLY A 177 3.72 -15.97 23.06
C GLY A 177 3.74 -17.48 23.22
N LYS A 178 2.75 -18.21 22.67
CA LYS A 178 2.56 -19.65 22.93
C LYS A 178 3.39 -20.57 22.04
N ASP A 179 3.79 -20.11 20.86
CA ASP A 179 4.49 -20.95 19.89
C ASP A 179 6.02 -20.77 19.95
N GLY A 180 6.74 -21.83 19.60
CA GLY A 180 8.19 -21.82 19.49
C GLY A 180 8.73 -21.02 18.31
N ILE A 181 10.01 -20.61 18.40
CA ILE A 181 10.68 -19.77 17.40
C ILE A 181 10.66 -20.35 15.98
N PHE A 182 10.79 -21.68 15.84
CA PHE A 182 10.77 -22.34 14.53
C PHE A 182 9.42 -22.21 13.82
N TYR A 183 8.32 -22.31 14.55
CA TYR A 183 6.98 -22.15 13.95
C TYR A 183 6.77 -20.71 13.46
N LYS A 184 7.13 -19.73 14.30
CA LYS A 184 7.12 -18.29 13.94
C LYS A 184 7.99 -18.02 12.71
N GLY A 185 9.20 -18.59 12.67
CA GLY A 185 10.14 -18.45 11.58
C GLY A 185 9.59 -18.95 10.24
N LYS A 186 8.87 -20.08 10.22
CA LYS A 186 8.22 -20.59 9.00
C LYS A 186 7.15 -19.63 8.45
N LEU A 187 6.30 -19.08 9.33
CA LEU A 187 5.26 -18.12 8.92
C LEU A 187 5.86 -16.82 8.38
N LEU A 188 6.90 -16.32 9.06
CA LEU A 188 7.65 -15.15 8.60
C LEU A 188 8.34 -15.42 7.26
N LEU A 189 8.96 -16.59 7.09
CA LEU A 189 9.64 -16.97 5.86
C LEU A 189 8.69 -16.93 4.64
N VAL A 190 7.48 -17.50 4.75
CA VAL A 190 6.47 -17.41 3.67
C VAL A 190 6.15 -15.95 3.34
N SER A 191 5.97 -15.11 4.37
CA SER A 191 5.70 -13.68 4.20
C SER A 191 6.85 -12.94 3.51
N LEU A 192 8.10 -13.30 3.82
CA LEU A 192 9.30 -12.73 3.19
C LEU A 192 9.49 -13.22 1.74
N ILE A 193 9.17 -14.48 1.45
CA ILE A 193 9.15 -14.99 0.07
C ILE A 193 8.12 -14.22 -0.75
N SER A 194 6.91 -13.99 -0.21
CA SER A 194 5.90 -13.19 -0.91
C SER A 194 6.35 -11.75 -1.17
N LEU A 195 7.10 -11.16 -0.24
CA LEU A 195 7.74 -9.86 -0.44
C LEU A 195 8.75 -9.91 -1.59
N GLY A 196 9.60 -10.95 -1.66
CA GLY A 196 10.54 -11.13 -2.77
C GLY A 196 9.85 -11.29 -4.13
N ILE A 197 8.76 -12.07 -4.19
CA ILE A 197 7.97 -12.29 -5.42
C ILE A 197 7.35 -10.97 -5.92
N SER A 198 7.00 -10.05 -5.03
CA SER A 198 6.44 -8.75 -5.43
C SER A 198 7.40 -7.89 -6.28
N LEU A 199 8.71 -8.15 -6.22
CA LEU A 199 9.71 -7.52 -7.09
C LEU A 199 9.55 -7.91 -8.57
N LEU A 200 8.94 -9.07 -8.84
CA LEU A 200 8.66 -9.54 -10.19
C LEU A 200 7.50 -8.78 -10.87
N SER A 201 6.81 -7.90 -10.14
CA SER A 201 5.72 -7.08 -10.71
C SER A 201 6.20 -6.00 -11.67
N THR A 202 7.51 -5.85 -11.90
CA THR A 202 8.20 -4.73 -12.62
C THR A 202 8.05 -3.35 -11.97
N GLY A 203 7.03 -3.18 -11.12
CA GLY A 203 6.72 -1.99 -10.35
C GLY A 203 7.25 -2.02 -8.92
N ARG A 204 7.15 -0.88 -8.23
CA ARG A 204 7.36 -0.80 -6.76
C ARG A 204 6.05 -0.98 -6.00
N THR A 205 4.92 -0.68 -6.63
CA THR A 205 3.57 -0.67 -6.05
C THR A 205 3.23 -1.93 -5.24
N GLU A 206 3.43 -3.13 -5.78
CA GLU A 206 3.12 -4.39 -5.07
C GLU A 206 3.97 -4.54 -3.79
N LEU A 207 5.26 -4.26 -3.89
CA LEU A 207 6.20 -4.30 -2.78
C LEU A 207 5.84 -3.29 -1.69
N LEU A 208 5.62 -2.03 -2.07
CA LEU A 208 5.25 -0.97 -1.12
C LEU A 208 3.93 -1.30 -0.43
N GLY A 209 2.97 -1.87 -1.16
CA GLY A 209 1.70 -2.29 -0.61
C GLY A 209 1.83 -3.42 0.40
N LEU A 210 2.68 -4.42 0.14
CA LEU A 210 2.95 -5.50 1.10
C LEU A 210 3.63 -4.98 2.37
N VAL A 211 4.65 -4.11 2.23
CA VAL A 211 5.32 -3.53 3.40
C VAL A 211 4.35 -2.69 4.24
N ALA A 212 3.52 -1.86 3.59
CA ALA A 212 2.49 -1.08 4.27
C ALA A 212 1.49 -2.00 5.00
N GLY A 213 1.04 -3.07 4.35
CA GLY A 213 0.16 -4.06 4.96
C GLY A 213 0.79 -4.77 6.16
N TYR A 214 2.06 -5.19 6.07
CA TYR A 214 2.80 -5.79 7.19
C TYR A 214 2.93 -4.82 8.36
N ALA A 215 3.27 -3.56 8.08
CA ALA A 215 3.33 -2.53 9.12
C ALA A 215 1.97 -2.37 9.82
N ILE A 216 0.86 -2.29 9.08
CA ILE A 216 -0.48 -2.18 9.65
C ILE A 216 -0.87 -3.39 10.49
N VAL A 217 -0.61 -4.62 10.02
CA VAL A 217 -0.89 -5.84 10.81
C VAL A 217 -0.11 -5.77 12.13
N TYR A 218 1.20 -5.48 12.07
CA TYR A 218 2.02 -5.35 13.26
C TYR A 218 1.50 -4.26 14.21
N MET A 219 1.14 -3.08 13.68
CA MET A 219 0.58 -1.96 14.46
C MET A 219 -0.71 -2.35 15.17
N LEU A 220 -1.62 -3.05 14.50
CA LEU A 220 -2.88 -3.49 15.08
C LEU A 220 -2.66 -4.51 16.20
N PHE A 221 -1.77 -5.49 16.00
CA PHE A 221 -1.43 -6.46 17.06
C PHE A 221 -0.73 -5.78 18.24
N PHE A 222 0.27 -4.94 17.99
CA PHE A 222 0.95 -4.20 19.05
C PHE A 222 -0.04 -3.35 19.84
N SER A 223 -0.98 -2.70 19.15
CA SER A 223 -1.95 -1.83 19.80
C SER A 223 -2.97 -2.60 20.62
N LYS A 224 -3.48 -3.72 20.09
CA LYS A 224 -4.36 -4.63 20.82
C LYS A 224 -3.76 -5.11 22.14
N TYR A 225 -2.51 -5.56 22.12
CA TYR A 225 -1.88 -6.15 23.30
C TYR A 225 -1.35 -5.10 24.28
N TYR A 226 -0.98 -3.91 23.80
CA TYR A 226 -0.28 -2.90 24.61
C TYR A 226 -0.93 -1.51 24.54
N SER A 227 -0.91 -0.85 23.37
CA SER A 227 -1.15 0.60 23.29
C SER A 227 -2.60 1.04 23.53
N TRP A 228 -3.60 0.20 23.21
CA TRP A 228 -5.01 0.53 23.45
C TRP A 228 -5.38 0.51 24.93
N ARG A 229 -4.61 -0.22 25.76
CA ARG A 229 -4.81 -0.26 27.21
C ARG A 229 -4.00 0.80 27.94
N ASP A 230 -2.77 1.06 27.47
CA ASP A 230 -1.85 2.03 28.07
C ASP A 230 -1.15 2.85 26.98
N SER A 231 -1.50 4.14 26.91
CA SER A 231 -1.00 5.09 25.91
C SER A 231 0.52 5.31 25.96
N ARG A 232 1.20 4.94 27.06
CA ARG A 232 2.67 4.98 27.15
C ARG A 232 3.31 4.00 26.17
N TYR A 233 2.66 2.88 25.87
CA TYR A 233 3.11 1.95 24.84
C TYR A 233 2.93 2.51 23.43
N GLY A 234 2.11 3.55 23.24
CA GLY A 234 2.07 4.30 21.99
C GLY A 234 3.46 4.81 21.60
N VAL A 235 4.23 5.36 22.55
CA VAL A 235 5.59 5.87 22.25
C VAL A 235 6.53 4.74 21.80
N LYS A 236 6.39 3.54 22.37
CA LYS A 236 7.15 2.36 21.93
C LYS A 236 6.76 1.97 20.51
N LEU A 237 5.47 1.95 20.18
CA LEU A 237 4.99 1.73 18.82
C LEU A 237 5.57 2.75 17.85
N PHE A 238 5.53 4.04 18.19
CA PHE A 238 6.10 5.10 17.37
C PHE A 238 7.59 4.88 17.08
N ARG A 239 8.38 4.50 18.09
CA ARG A 239 9.80 4.15 17.89
C ARG A 239 9.97 2.96 16.94
N SER A 240 9.15 1.92 17.08
CA SER A 240 9.15 0.78 16.15
C SER A 240 8.79 1.21 14.72
N LEU A 241 7.87 2.16 14.55
CA LEU A 241 7.51 2.70 13.23
C LEU A 241 8.65 3.50 12.60
N LEU A 242 9.44 4.24 13.38
CA LEU A 242 10.64 4.90 12.87
C LEU A 242 11.65 3.87 12.35
N ILE A 243 11.84 2.75 13.05
CA ILE A 243 12.73 1.67 12.61
C ILE A 243 12.18 1.01 11.34
N ILE A 244 10.89 0.67 11.29
CA ILE A 244 10.25 0.08 10.10
C ILE A 244 10.37 1.04 8.91
N GLY A 245 10.10 2.33 9.12
CA GLY A 245 10.25 3.38 8.10
C GLY A 245 11.69 3.48 7.60
N PHE A 246 12.68 3.47 8.49
CA PHE A 246 14.09 3.48 8.11
C PHE A 246 14.48 2.24 7.29
N VAL A 247 14.10 1.04 7.71
CA VAL A 247 14.34 -0.21 6.96
C VAL A 247 13.69 -0.14 5.58
N PHE A 248 12.46 0.39 5.50
CA PHE A 248 11.77 0.60 4.23
C PHE A 248 12.52 1.57 3.33
N LEU A 249 13.03 2.69 3.85
CA LEU A 249 13.82 3.64 3.06
C LEU A 249 15.09 2.99 2.50
N VAL A 250 15.81 2.21 3.32
CA VAL A 250 16.99 1.45 2.88
C VAL A 250 16.62 0.48 1.77
N LEU A 251 15.54 -0.27 1.93
CA LEU A 251 15.06 -1.23 0.92
C LEU A 251 14.62 -0.53 -0.37
N PHE A 252 13.94 0.62 -0.26
CA PHE A 252 13.54 1.43 -1.41
C PHE A 252 14.76 1.92 -2.21
N MET A 253 15.78 2.43 -1.51
CA MET A 253 17.04 2.86 -2.13
C MET A 253 17.80 1.70 -2.78
N ALA A 254 17.86 0.55 -2.11
CA ALA A 254 18.51 -0.64 -2.63
C ALA A 254 17.82 -1.14 -3.91
N VAL A 255 16.49 -1.25 -3.92
CA VAL A 255 15.72 -1.63 -5.12
C VAL A 255 15.89 -0.60 -6.22
N GLY A 256 15.87 0.70 -5.91
CA GLY A 256 16.07 1.76 -6.90
C GLY A 256 17.44 1.70 -7.57
N THR A 257 18.48 1.43 -6.79
CA THR A 257 19.87 1.42 -7.24
C THR A 257 20.24 0.11 -7.93
N PHE A 258 20.05 -1.03 -7.25
CA PHE A 258 20.57 -2.32 -7.70
C PHE A 258 19.61 -3.11 -8.59
N VAL A 259 18.30 -2.89 -8.47
CA VAL A 259 17.31 -3.64 -9.26
C VAL A 259 16.87 -2.86 -10.49
N LEU A 260 16.75 -1.54 -10.38
CA LEU A 260 16.18 -0.68 -11.43
C LEU A 260 17.19 0.27 -12.08
N ASN A 261 18.47 0.24 -11.65
CA ASN A 261 19.57 1.03 -12.19
C ASN A 261 19.25 2.53 -12.37
N ARG A 262 18.63 3.15 -11.36
CA ARG A 262 18.12 4.54 -11.47
C ARG A 262 19.06 5.62 -10.91
N VAL A 263 20.35 5.35 -10.74
CA VAL A 263 21.28 6.40 -10.25
C VAL A 263 21.65 7.31 -11.42
N ASP A 264 21.19 8.54 -11.38
CA ASP A 264 21.57 9.55 -12.36
C ASP A 264 22.93 10.16 -11.98
N SER A 265 23.84 10.23 -12.94
CA SER A 265 25.14 10.89 -12.82
C SER A 265 25.04 12.39 -12.48
N ARG A 266 23.87 13.02 -12.70
CA ARG A 266 23.59 14.44 -12.40
C ARG A 266 22.84 14.66 -11.07
N ALA A 267 22.77 13.64 -10.22
CA ALA A 267 22.04 13.70 -8.96
C ALA A 267 22.68 14.66 -7.94
N GLU A 268 21.88 15.52 -7.33
CA GLU A 268 22.33 16.57 -6.40
C GLU A 268 22.53 16.05 -4.97
N PHE A 269 21.72 15.06 -4.59
CA PHE A 269 21.79 14.27 -3.36
C PHE A 269 22.13 12.79 -3.64
N GLY A 270 22.66 12.48 -4.83
CA GLY A 270 23.09 11.14 -5.22
C GLY A 270 21.94 10.11 -5.23
N ILE A 271 22.06 9.05 -4.43
CA ILE A 271 21.05 7.98 -4.33
C ILE A 271 19.70 8.51 -3.78
N LEU A 272 19.72 9.61 -3.03
CA LEU A 272 18.52 10.21 -2.43
C LEU A 272 17.64 10.96 -3.43
N ASP A 273 18.16 11.37 -4.60
CA ASP A 273 17.38 12.11 -5.61
C ASP A 273 16.10 11.37 -6.00
N ASN A 274 16.22 10.06 -6.22
CA ASN A 274 15.06 9.22 -6.51
C ASN A 274 14.04 9.25 -5.38
N LEU A 275 14.48 9.18 -4.13
CA LEU A 275 13.55 9.21 -3.00
C LEU A 275 12.84 10.57 -2.92
N VAL A 276 13.60 11.66 -3.00
CA VAL A 276 13.04 13.02 -2.91
C VAL A 276 12.09 13.29 -4.06
N LYS A 277 12.45 12.90 -5.29
CA LYS A 277 11.58 13.03 -6.46
C LYS A 277 10.27 12.26 -6.30
N TYR A 278 10.32 11.00 -5.86
CA TYR A 278 9.11 10.20 -5.67
C TYR A 278 8.23 10.71 -4.53
N MET A 279 8.83 11.17 -3.43
CA MET A 279 8.09 11.64 -2.25
C MET A 279 7.54 13.06 -2.43
N GLY A 280 8.28 13.94 -3.11
CA GLY A 280 7.99 15.38 -3.18
C GLY A 280 7.31 15.84 -4.46
N SER A 281 7.60 15.21 -5.62
CA SER A 281 7.09 15.69 -6.92
C SER A 281 5.56 15.60 -7.09
N PRO A 282 4.81 14.68 -6.46
CA PRO A 282 3.36 14.65 -6.63
C PRO A 282 2.64 15.93 -6.17
N ILE A 283 3.14 16.59 -5.12
CA ILE A 283 2.60 17.88 -4.64
C ILE A 283 2.90 18.99 -5.65
N GLN A 284 4.10 19.00 -6.24
CA GLN A 284 4.46 19.94 -7.29
C GLN A 284 3.63 19.71 -8.57
N ALA A 285 3.37 18.45 -8.93
CA ALA A 285 2.54 18.10 -10.09
C ALA A 285 1.09 18.56 -9.92
N LEU A 286 0.54 18.40 -8.70
CA LEU A 286 -0.77 18.99 -8.37
C LEU A 286 -0.73 20.52 -8.55
N ASP A 287 0.29 21.20 -8.03
CA ASP A 287 0.40 22.66 -8.14
C ASP A 287 0.45 23.13 -9.59
N TYR A 288 1.25 22.45 -10.41
CA TYR A 288 1.35 22.73 -11.85
C TYR A 288 0.00 22.56 -12.56
N TYR A 289 -0.73 21.49 -12.25
CA TYR A 289 -2.09 21.28 -12.78
C TYR A 289 -3.04 22.41 -12.38
N LEU A 290 -3.05 22.82 -11.10
CA LEU A 290 -3.96 23.86 -10.62
C LEU A 290 -3.63 25.24 -11.20
N LYS A 291 -2.35 25.51 -11.51
CA LYS A 291 -1.92 26.73 -12.21
C LYS A 291 -2.26 26.71 -13.71
N ASN A 292 -2.17 25.53 -14.33
CA ASN A 292 -2.25 25.37 -15.79
C ASN A 292 -3.32 24.35 -16.22
N PRO A 293 -4.58 24.46 -15.76
CA PRO A 293 -5.60 23.43 -16.03
C PRO A 293 -5.91 23.28 -17.52
N THR A 294 -5.74 24.33 -18.32
CA THR A 294 -5.99 24.33 -19.77
C THR A 294 -4.98 23.53 -20.58
N LEU A 295 -3.83 23.18 -19.99
CA LEU A 295 -2.84 22.30 -20.63
C LEU A 295 -3.21 20.81 -20.54
N TYR A 296 -4.29 20.49 -19.83
CA TYR A 296 -4.77 19.13 -19.63
C TYR A 296 -6.03 18.92 -20.46
N SER A 297 -6.09 17.78 -21.18
CA SER A 297 -7.28 17.40 -21.93
C SER A 297 -8.48 17.20 -21.01
N ASP A 298 -9.67 17.49 -21.50
CA ASP A 298 -10.92 17.16 -20.81
C ASP A 298 -11.06 15.65 -20.60
N ASN A 299 -11.88 15.27 -19.60
CA ASN A 299 -12.13 13.86 -19.36
C ASN A 299 -13.05 13.31 -20.45
N GLN A 300 -12.74 12.11 -20.93
CA GLN A 300 -13.56 11.34 -21.86
C GLN A 300 -14.85 10.85 -21.20
N VAL A 301 -14.79 10.56 -19.90
CA VAL A 301 -15.91 10.05 -19.10
C VAL A 301 -15.90 10.64 -17.69
N PHE A 302 -17.06 10.60 -17.04
CA PHE A 302 -17.18 10.99 -15.64
C PHE A 302 -16.32 10.12 -14.73
N GLY A 303 -15.43 10.73 -13.94
CA GLY A 303 -14.55 9.94 -13.07
C GLY A 303 -13.49 9.14 -13.82
N GLU A 304 -13.04 9.59 -14.99
CA GLU A 304 -12.06 8.89 -15.83
C GLU A 304 -10.87 8.35 -15.04
N ASN A 305 -10.29 9.15 -14.14
CA ASN A 305 -9.09 8.77 -13.40
C ASN A 305 -9.42 7.98 -12.12
N THR A 306 -10.45 8.40 -11.38
CA THR A 306 -10.84 7.85 -10.08
C THR A 306 -11.58 6.52 -10.22
N LEU A 307 -12.40 6.37 -11.27
CA LEU A 307 -13.26 5.21 -11.51
C LEU A 307 -12.74 4.30 -12.62
N ILE A 308 -11.47 4.45 -13.02
CA ILE A 308 -10.86 3.69 -14.12
C ILE A 308 -11.02 2.16 -13.96
N ALA A 309 -10.95 1.62 -12.73
CA ALA A 309 -11.18 0.19 -12.48
C ALA A 309 -12.62 -0.25 -12.79
N ILE A 310 -13.60 0.63 -12.57
CA ILE A 310 -15.01 0.36 -12.87
C ILE A 310 -15.19 0.29 -14.39
N TYR A 311 -14.68 1.28 -15.12
CA TYR A 311 -14.73 1.28 -16.58
C TYR A 311 -13.98 0.09 -17.20
N GLY A 312 -12.81 -0.28 -16.67
CA GLY A 312 -12.09 -1.47 -17.10
C GLY A 312 -12.88 -2.77 -16.87
N THR A 313 -13.64 -2.85 -15.78
CA THR A 313 -14.53 -3.98 -15.50
C THR A 313 -15.72 -4.01 -16.45
N LEU A 314 -16.39 -2.87 -16.68
CA LEU A 314 -17.50 -2.76 -17.62
C LEU A 314 -17.07 -3.11 -19.05
N LYS A 315 -15.88 -2.66 -19.48
CA LYS A 315 -15.29 -3.04 -20.77
C LYS A 315 -15.07 -4.55 -20.86
N SER A 316 -14.53 -5.18 -19.81
CA SER A 316 -14.31 -6.63 -19.79
C SER A 316 -15.60 -7.45 -19.88
N LEU A 317 -16.74 -6.87 -19.48
CA LEU A 317 -18.08 -7.45 -19.58
C LEU A 317 -18.79 -7.10 -20.90
N GLY A 318 -18.16 -6.33 -21.79
CA GLY A 318 -18.78 -5.86 -23.03
C GLY A 318 -19.81 -4.73 -22.83
N LEU A 319 -19.84 -4.10 -21.65
CA LEU A 319 -20.78 -3.04 -21.28
C LEU A 319 -20.23 -1.61 -21.50
N SER A 320 -18.98 -1.48 -21.92
CA SER A 320 -18.35 -0.19 -22.24
C SER A 320 -17.32 -0.36 -23.36
N SER A 321 -17.20 0.65 -24.22
CA SER A 321 -16.19 0.73 -25.28
C SER A 321 -15.02 1.67 -24.96
N HIS A 322 -15.05 2.37 -23.82
CA HIS A 322 -14.03 3.36 -23.48
C HIS A 322 -12.68 2.71 -23.21
N GLU A 323 -11.63 3.19 -23.86
CA GLU A 323 -10.25 2.79 -23.64
C GLU A 323 -9.54 3.83 -22.78
N LEU A 324 -9.56 3.61 -21.46
CA LEU A 324 -8.91 4.51 -20.52
C LEU A 324 -7.48 4.05 -20.24
N THR A 325 -6.57 5.00 -20.16
CA THR A 325 -5.17 4.76 -19.79
C THR A 325 -4.94 5.09 -18.31
N PRO A 326 -4.23 4.23 -17.55
CA PRO A 326 -3.84 4.55 -16.18
C PRO A 326 -2.65 5.54 -16.13
N PHE A 327 -2.03 5.87 -17.26
CA PHE A 327 -0.89 6.78 -17.33
C PHE A 327 -1.37 8.22 -17.37
N LEU A 328 -1.05 8.97 -16.30
CA LEU A 328 -1.36 10.40 -16.22
C LEU A 328 -0.37 11.26 -17.04
N PRO A 329 -0.77 12.48 -17.42
CA PRO A 329 0.09 13.40 -18.17
C PRO A 329 1.41 13.69 -17.47
N VAL A 330 2.50 13.74 -18.23
CA VAL A 330 3.84 14.05 -17.70
C VAL A 330 3.98 15.55 -17.49
N VAL A 331 4.35 15.97 -16.29
CA VAL A 331 4.79 17.34 -15.98
C VAL A 331 6.30 17.42 -16.05
N HIS A 332 6.80 18.50 -16.64
CA HIS A 332 8.22 18.84 -16.70
C HIS A 332 8.52 19.98 -15.72
N PHE A 333 9.52 19.81 -14.86
CA PHE A 333 10.00 20.81 -13.91
C PHE A 333 11.49 21.06 -14.15
N ASN A 334 11.86 22.12 -14.87
CA ASN A 334 13.26 22.33 -15.29
C ASN A 334 13.87 21.04 -15.88
N ASP A 335 14.90 20.47 -15.24
CA ASP A 335 15.58 19.25 -15.65
C ASP A 335 14.90 17.94 -15.19
N ASP A 336 13.77 18.03 -14.48
CA ASP A 336 13.03 16.91 -13.92
C ASP A 336 11.68 16.67 -14.60
N LYS A 337 11.12 15.48 -14.41
CA LYS A 337 9.76 15.14 -14.86
C LYS A 337 9.07 14.15 -13.95
N THR A 338 7.74 14.23 -13.86
CA THR A 338 6.91 13.31 -13.09
C THR A 338 5.56 13.10 -13.77
N ASN A 339 4.93 11.96 -13.54
CA ASN A 339 3.59 11.62 -14.03
C ASN A 339 2.69 11.09 -12.91
N VAL A 340 3.03 11.42 -11.68
CA VAL A 340 2.35 10.98 -10.47
C VAL A 340 1.83 12.20 -9.78
N TYR A 341 0.60 12.12 -9.31
CA TYR A 341 -0.14 13.24 -8.77
C TYR A 341 -0.80 12.79 -7.50
N THR A 342 -0.89 13.70 -6.53
CA THR A 342 -1.58 13.37 -5.28
C THR A 342 -3.04 12.98 -5.52
N ILE A 343 -3.68 12.33 -4.53
CA ILE A 343 -5.10 12.01 -4.56
C ILE A 343 -6.00 13.21 -4.91
N TYR A 344 -5.60 14.44 -4.57
CA TYR A 344 -6.38 15.64 -4.84
C TYR A 344 -6.49 15.96 -6.33
N TYR A 345 -5.48 15.61 -7.13
CA TYR A 345 -5.55 15.76 -8.57
C TYR A 345 -6.69 14.95 -9.15
N TYR A 346 -6.83 13.68 -8.75
CA TYR A 346 -7.89 12.79 -9.22
C TYR A 346 -9.27 13.37 -8.93
N PHE A 347 -9.49 13.82 -7.69
CA PHE A 347 -10.78 14.38 -7.28
C PHE A 347 -11.09 15.68 -8.04
N ILE A 348 -10.13 16.61 -8.14
CA ILE A 348 -10.34 17.90 -8.80
C ILE A 348 -10.51 17.72 -10.31
N LYS A 349 -9.67 16.89 -10.94
CA LYS A 349 -9.70 16.63 -12.38
C LYS A 349 -11.00 15.98 -12.80
N ASP A 350 -11.52 15.05 -12.00
CA ASP A 350 -12.73 14.32 -12.34
C ASP A 350 -14.02 15.04 -11.96
N PHE A 351 -14.03 15.77 -10.84
CA PHE A 351 -15.26 16.23 -10.19
C PHE A 351 -15.20 17.67 -9.65
N GLY A 352 -14.11 18.40 -9.90
CA GLY A 352 -13.91 19.78 -9.44
C GLY A 352 -13.55 19.88 -7.95
N TYR A 353 -13.31 21.11 -7.48
CA TYR A 353 -12.78 21.39 -6.13
C TYR A 353 -13.67 20.90 -4.98
N PHE A 354 -14.99 20.99 -5.11
CA PHE A 354 -15.91 20.60 -4.04
C PHE A 354 -15.83 19.11 -3.70
N SER A 355 -15.48 18.28 -4.68
CA SER A 355 -15.33 16.84 -4.50
C SER A 355 -14.26 16.46 -3.49
N VAL A 356 -13.25 17.32 -3.28
CA VAL A 356 -12.20 17.11 -2.28
C VAL A 356 -12.81 16.95 -0.89
N LEU A 357 -13.81 17.77 -0.55
CA LEU A 357 -14.50 17.70 0.73
C LEU A 357 -15.28 16.40 0.87
N ILE A 358 -16.00 16.01 -0.18
CA ILE A 358 -16.84 14.80 -0.18
C ILE A 358 -15.96 13.55 -0.06
N PHE A 359 -15.00 13.36 -0.97
CA PHE A 359 -14.20 12.14 -1.01
C PHE A 359 -13.28 12.00 0.19
N GLN A 360 -12.67 13.09 0.67
CA GLN A 360 -11.85 13.00 1.88
C GLN A 360 -12.67 12.66 3.11
N LEU A 361 -13.89 13.19 3.22
CA LEU A 361 -14.78 12.84 4.31
C LEU A 361 -15.17 11.36 4.25
N LEU A 362 -15.55 10.87 3.07
CA LEU A 362 -15.90 9.47 2.84
C LEU A 362 -14.72 8.53 3.10
N TYR A 363 -13.51 8.89 2.68
CA TYR A 363 -12.30 8.08 2.88
C TYR A 363 -11.92 8.05 4.36
N GLY A 364 -11.91 9.20 5.02
CA GLY A 364 -11.67 9.29 6.46
C GLY A 364 -12.70 8.48 7.25
N PHE A 365 -13.98 8.60 6.89
CA PHE A 365 -15.05 7.84 7.52
C PHE A 365 -14.92 6.33 7.26
N PHE A 366 -14.57 5.90 6.04
CA PHE A 366 -14.33 4.51 5.69
C PHE A 366 -13.21 3.89 6.53
N TYR A 367 -12.03 4.52 6.53
CA TYR A 367 -10.87 4.02 7.27
C TYR A 367 -11.10 4.06 8.78
N GLY A 368 -11.67 5.14 9.28
CA GLY A 368 -12.01 5.28 10.69
C GLY A 368 -13.03 4.25 11.14
N SER A 369 -14.11 4.05 10.37
CA SER A 369 -15.15 3.07 10.69
C SER A 369 -14.57 1.66 10.76
N PHE A 370 -13.74 1.30 9.79
CA PHE A 370 -13.08 0.00 9.79
C PHE A 370 -12.19 -0.15 11.04
N TYR A 371 -11.31 0.82 11.28
CA TYR A 371 -10.39 0.82 12.41
C TYR A 371 -11.11 0.69 13.77
N TYR A 372 -12.12 1.53 14.02
CA TYR A 372 -12.88 1.48 15.27
C TYR A 372 -13.73 0.22 15.40
N SER A 373 -14.14 -0.41 14.30
CA SER A 373 -14.78 -1.74 14.35
C SER A 373 -13.84 -2.86 14.81
N ILE A 374 -12.52 -2.70 14.62
CA ILE A 374 -11.48 -3.60 15.12
C ILE A 374 -11.18 -3.27 16.58
N LYS A 375 -10.95 -1.98 16.88
CA LYS A 375 -10.57 -1.50 18.22
C LYS A 375 -11.67 -1.70 19.27
N LYS A 376 -12.91 -1.29 18.97
CA LYS A 376 -14.00 -1.19 19.96
C LYS A 376 -14.97 -2.39 20.00
N ARG A 377 -15.06 -3.19 18.92
CA ARG A 377 -15.97 -4.35 18.85
C ARG A 377 -15.26 -5.69 18.95
N TYR A 378 -14.69 -6.17 17.85
CA TYR A 378 -14.06 -7.49 17.77
C TYR A 378 -12.81 -7.42 16.91
N PHE A 379 -11.68 -7.77 17.53
CA PHE A 379 -10.43 -8.00 16.83
C PHE A 379 -10.51 -9.38 16.16
N THR A 380 -11.14 -9.45 14.99
CA THR A 380 -11.25 -10.69 14.22
C THR A 380 -10.17 -10.78 13.14
N PRO A 381 -9.72 -11.99 12.79
CA PRO A 381 -8.68 -12.20 11.78
C PRO A 381 -9.02 -11.53 10.45
N LEU A 382 -10.22 -11.79 9.91
CA LEU A 382 -10.64 -11.25 8.62
C LEU A 382 -10.68 -9.71 8.59
N LYS A 383 -11.11 -9.05 9.67
CA LYS A 383 -11.11 -7.58 9.72
C LYS A 383 -9.68 -7.02 9.66
N VAL A 384 -8.76 -7.61 10.41
CA VAL A 384 -7.34 -7.20 10.44
C VAL A 384 -6.70 -7.40 9.07
N ILE A 385 -6.92 -8.57 8.47
CA ILE A 385 -6.41 -8.91 7.13
C ILE A 385 -6.94 -7.93 6.09
N VAL A 386 -8.26 -7.71 6.03
CA VAL A 386 -8.87 -6.81 5.05
C VAL A 386 -8.44 -5.36 5.26
N PHE A 387 -8.35 -4.89 6.50
CA PHE A 387 -7.84 -3.54 6.78
C PHE A 387 -6.38 -3.39 6.31
N ALA A 388 -5.54 -4.42 6.49
CA ALA A 388 -4.17 -4.41 6.00
C ALA A 388 -4.09 -4.45 4.46
N LEU A 389 -5.03 -5.07 3.75
CA LEU A 389 -5.11 -4.98 2.29
C LEU A 389 -5.36 -3.55 1.81
N PHE A 390 -6.11 -2.76 2.59
CA PHE A 390 -6.34 -1.33 2.34
C PHE A 390 -5.25 -0.40 2.90
N ALA A 391 -4.14 -0.94 3.43
CA ALA A 391 -3.02 -0.14 3.90
C ALA A 391 -2.37 0.67 2.77
N TYR A 392 -2.27 0.09 1.58
CA TYR A 392 -1.59 0.72 0.45
C TYR A 392 -2.26 2.03 0.02
N PRO A 393 -3.59 2.08 -0.25
CA PRO A 393 -4.23 3.35 -0.61
C PRO A 393 -4.16 4.43 0.48
N LEU A 394 -4.12 4.03 1.75
CA LEU A 394 -3.96 4.97 2.86
C LEU A 394 -2.58 5.65 2.82
N VAL A 395 -1.53 4.84 2.71
CA VAL A 395 -0.13 5.29 2.76
C VAL A 395 0.29 5.99 1.48
N ILE A 396 -0.20 5.57 0.31
CA ILE A 396 0.23 6.12 -0.99
C ILE A 396 -0.60 7.31 -1.47
N SER A 397 -1.54 7.80 -0.65
CA SER A 397 -2.47 8.88 -1.01
C SER A 397 -1.80 10.20 -1.43
N PHE A 398 -0.59 10.48 -0.92
CA PHE A 398 0.20 11.63 -1.37
C PHE A 398 0.72 11.45 -2.81
N PHE A 399 0.78 10.23 -3.33
CA PHE A 399 1.39 9.89 -4.61
C PHE A 399 0.37 9.58 -5.71
N GLN A 400 -0.81 9.06 -5.35
CA GLN A 400 -1.94 8.75 -6.25
C GLN A 400 -3.20 8.32 -5.50
N GLU A 401 -4.37 8.47 -6.13
CA GLU A 401 -5.62 7.79 -5.73
C GLU A 401 -5.52 6.30 -6.12
N THR A 402 -5.68 5.39 -5.16
CA THR A 402 -5.62 3.94 -5.40
C THR A 402 -6.71 3.14 -4.71
N LEU A 403 -7.59 3.78 -3.94
CA LEU A 403 -8.70 3.10 -3.28
C LEU A 403 -9.78 2.74 -4.31
N LEU A 404 -10.17 3.69 -5.16
CA LEU A 404 -11.19 3.49 -6.19
C LEU A 404 -10.57 3.11 -7.54
N SER A 405 -9.45 3.72 -7.91
CA SER A 405 -8.79 3.47 -9.19
C SER A 405 -8.24 2.04 -9.30
N LEU A 406 -8.04 1.34 -8.17
CA LEU A 406 -7.67 -0.08 -8.09
C LEU A 406 -8.75 -0.96 -7.45
N LEU A 407 -10.02 -0.52 -7.44
CA LEU A 407 -11.12 -1.20 -6.74
C LEU A 407 -11.20 -2.71 -7.08
N THR A 408 -11.15 -3.07 -8.37
CA THR A 408 -11.19 -4.48 -8.80
C THR A 408 -10.01 -5.30 -8.26
N THR A 409 -8.84 -4.69 -8.14
CA THR A 409 -7.66 -5.35 -7.55
C THR A 409 -7.87 -5.61 -6.05
N HIS A 410 -8.44 -4.65 -5.32
CA HIS A 410 -8.75 -4.82 -3.90
C HIS A 410 -9.79 -5.91 -3.67
N ILE A 411 -10.87 -5.93 -4.45
CA ILE A 411 -11.91 -6.96 -4.38
C ILE A 411 -11.28 -8.36 -4.58
N ASN A 412 -10.48 -8.53 -5.63
CA ASN A 412 -9.80 -9.80 -5.90
C ASN A 412 -8.88 -10.22 -4.74
N ARG A 413 -8.09 -9.30 -4.20
CA ARG A 413 -7.22 -9.57 -3.04
C ARG A 413 -8.01 -9.97 -1.80
N ILE A 414 -9.16 -9.35 -1.54
CA ILE A 414 -10.04 -9.70 -0.42
C ILE A 414 -10.57 -11.12 -0.59
N ILE A 415 -11.06 -11.46 -1.79
CA ILE A 415 -11.53 -12.81 -2.11
C ILE A 415 -10.42 -13.83 -1.90
N TYR A 416 -9.22 -13.59 -2.45
CA TYR A 416 -8.09 -14.50 -2.27
C TYR A 416 -7.68 -14.63 -0.79
N ALA A 417 -7.58 -13.53 -0.06
CA ALA A 417 -7.24 -13.56 1.36
C ALA A 417 -8.26 -14.35 2.18
N PHE A 418 -9.55 -14.21 1.88
CA PHE A 418 -10.62 -15.00 2.49
C PHE A 418 -10.45 -16.50 2.20
N VAL A 419 -10.27 -16.88 0.94
CA VAL A 419 -10.06 -18.28 0.52
C VAL A 419 -8.84 -18.89 1.20
N ILE A 420 -7.70 -18.17 1.22
CA ILE A 420 -6.46 -18.62 1.86
C ILE A 420 -6.67 -18.84 3.37
N TYR A 421 -7.29 -17.87 4.05
CA TYR A 421 -7.56 -17.96 5.48
C TYR A 421 -8.48 -19.15 5.81
N MET A 422 -9.55 -19.33 5.03
CA MET A 422 -10.48 -20.45 5.20
C MET A 422 -9.81 -21.81 4.93
N ALA A 423 -8.95 -21.89 3.91
CA ALA A 423 -8.17 -23.10 3.63
C ALA A 423 -7.20 -23.43 4.77
N ALA A 424 -6.55 -22.42 5.35
CA ALA A 424 -5.67 -22.60 6.51
C ALA A 424 -6.45 -23.10 7.74
N ASP A 425 -7.63 -22.54 8.02
CA ASP A 425 -8.51 -22.99 9.11
C ASP A 425 -8.95 -24.44 8.89
N LEU A 426 -9.49 -24.76 7.70
CA LEU A 426 -9.97 -26.11 7.38
C LEU A 426 -8.86 -27.15 7.54
N LEU A 427 -7.68 -26.91 6.97
CA LEU A 427 -6.54 -27.83 7.03
C LEU A 427 -5.84 -27.87 8.39
N SER A 428 -6.11 -26.92 9.28
CA SER A 428 -5.66 -27.00 10.67
C SER A 428 -6.47 -28.00 11.50
N ARG A 429 -7.73 -28.27 11.09
CA ARG A 429 -8.65 -29.18 11.78
C ARG A 429 -8.49 -30.64 11.35
N VAL A 430 -7.92 -30.88 10.17
CA VAL A 430 -7.63 -32.22 9.66
C VAL A 430 -6.42 -32.80 10.39
N ARG A 431 -6.66 -33.64 11.40
CA ARG A 431 -5.61 -34.47 11.99
C ARG A 431 -5.32 -35.64 11.05
N PHE A 432 -4.16 -35.64 10.39
CA PHE A 432 -3.68 -36.85 9.72
C PHE A 432 -3.36 -37.89 10.79
N THR A 433 -4.28 -38.83 11.02
CA THR A 433 -4.02 -40.02 11.83
C THR A 433 -3.00 -40.88 11.09
N THR A 434 -1.73 -40.75 11.46
CA THR A 434 -0.72 -41.75 11.10
C THR A 434 -1.07 -43.02 11.87
N ARG A 435 -1.75 -43.97 11.20
CA ARG A 435 -1.90 -45.35 11.68
C ARG A 435 -0.49 -45.93 11.79
N GLY A 436 0.06 -45.92 13.00
CA GLY A 436 1.27 -46.67 13.31
C GLY A 436 0.99 -48.15 13.06
N ARG A 437 1.62 -48.72 12.02
CA ARG A 437 1.77 -50.17 11.92
C ARG A 437 2.56 -50.60 13.16
N LYS A 438 1.89 -51.28 14.10
CA LYS A 438 2.58 -52.11 15.08
C LYS A 438 3.34 -53.17 14.28
N VAL A 439 4.65 -53.05 14.22
CA VAL A 439 5.51 -54.19 13.93
C VAL A 439 5.56 -54.97 15.23
N SER A 440 4.78 -56.06 15.30
CA SER A 440 4.98 -57.08 16.33
C SER A 440 6.30 -57.78 16.03
N VAL A 441 7.19 -57.75 17.02
CA VAL A 441 8.44 -58.52 17.07
C VAL A 441 8.15 -60.02 16.98
#